data_AF-A0A2E0X2U2-F1
#
_entry.id   AF-A0A2E0X2U2-F1
#
_cell.length_a   1.000
_cell.length_b   1.000
_cell.length_c   1.000
_cell.angle_alpha   90.00
_cell.angle_beta   90.00
_cell.angle_gamma   90.00
#
_symmetry.space_group_name_H-M   'P 1'
#
loop_
_entity.id
_entity.type
_entity.pdbx_description
1 polymer ?
#
loop_
_entity_poly.entity_id
_entity_poly.type
_entity_poly.pdbx_seq_one_letter_code
_entity_poly.pdbx_strand_id
1 'polypeptide(L)'
;MNWIHPDIAGKRFVFECIDDGFTDFANEHCSGTCPERLLDELEETISLYHGEALPLRHDGAPTIWELETAHLQAHYMVYEHTIHVGSIASTRTNVAFESDDVRELLG
;
A
#
# COMPACT_ATOMS: atom_id res chain seq x y z
N MET A 1 -9.17 22.43 4.93
CA MET A 1 -9.90 21.47 4.07
C MET A 1 -8.84 20.59 3.46
N ASN A 2 -8.85 19.31 3.79
CA ASN A 2 -7.99 18.35 3.10
C ASN A 2 -8.56 18.14 1.70
N TRP A 3 -7.78 18.47 0.67
CA TRP A 3 -8.19 18.32 -0.72
C TRP A 3 -7.95 16.87 -1.13
N ILE A 4 -9.02 16.14 -1.50
CA ILE A 4 -8.93 14.77 -2.01
C ILE A 4 -8.74 14.84 -3.52
N HIS A 5 -7.82 14.05 -4.07
CA HIS A 5 -7.54 14.05 -5.50
C HIS A 5 -8.78 13.62 -6.32
N PRO A 6 -9.10 14.29 -7.44
CA PRO A 6 -10.29 13.96 -8.24
C PRO A 6 -10.31 12.51 -8.75
N ASP A 7 -9.15 11.93 -9.01
CA ASP A 7 -9.03 10.52 -9.44
C ASP A 7 -9.34 9.51 -8.31
N ILE A 8 -9.45 9.96 -7.06
CA ILE A 8 -9.78 9.11 -5.91
C ILE A 8 -11.15 9.47 -5.31
N ALA A 9 -11.57 10.73 -5.46
CA ALA A 9 -12.80 11.25 -4.89
C ALA A 9 -14.03 10.42 -5.29
N GLY A 10 -14.74 9.89 -4.29
CA GLY A 10 -15.97 9.13 -4.49
C GLY A 10 -15.80 7.68 -4.94
N LYS A 11 -14.56 7.17 -5.01
CA LYS A 11 -14.28 5.75 -5.30
C LYS A 11 -14.28 4.92 -4.02
N ARG A 12 -14.63 3.65 -4.14
CA ARG A 12 -14.64 2.70 -3.03
C ARG A 12 -13.33 1.92 -2.97
N PHE A 13 -12.74 1.79 -1.79
CA PHE A 13 -11.56 0.96 -1.59
C PHE A 13 -11.91 -0.52 -1.48
N VAL A 14 -11.09 -1.35 -2.12
CA VAL A 14 -11.12 -2.80 -2.10
C VAL A 14 -9.72 -3.28 -1.78
N PHE A 15 -9.55 -3.95 -0.64
CA PHE A 15 -8.28 -4.49 -0.20
C PHE A 15 -8.19 -5.94 -0.66
N GLU A 16 -7.40 -6.20 -1.70
CA GLU A 16 -7.36 -7.51 -2.37
C GLU A 16 -6.38 -8.48 -1.69
N CYS A 17 -5.33 -7.97 -1.06
CA CYS A 17 -4.32 -8.75 -0.37
C CYS A 17 -4.11 -8.20 1.04
N ILE A 18 -4.75 -8.85 2.01
CA ILE A 18 -4.26 -8.88 3.39
C ILE A 18 -3.22 -10.00 3.40
N ASP A 19 -2.03 -9.70 2.91
CA ASP A 19 -0.91 -10.63 2.88
C ASP A 19 -0.06 -10.53 4.16
N ASP A 20 1.05 -11.27 4.20
CA ASP A 20 2.00 -11.23 5.33
C ASP A 20 2.57 -9.82 5.52
N GLY A 21 2.75 -9.04 4.44
CA GLY A 21 3.21 -7.65 4.49
C GLY A 21 2.21 -6.72 5.16
N PHE A 22 0.91 -6.88 4.89
CA PHE A 22 -0.14 -6.19 5.64
C PHE A 22 -0.17 -6.61 7.11
N THR A 23 0.02 -7.91 7.39
CA THR A 23 0.00 -8.43 8.75
C THR A 23 1.18 -7.90 9.56
N ASP A 24 2.37 -7.81 8.98
CA ASP A 24 3.55 -7.24 9.60
C ASP A 24 3.41 -5.73 9.81
N PHE A 25 2.91 -5.00 8.80
CA PHE A 25 2.57 -3.58 8.94
C PHE A 25 1.56 -3.35 10.08
N ALA A 26 0.51 -4.18 10.14
CA ALA A 26 -0.48 -4.14 11.20
C ALA A 26 0.16 -4.48 12.56
N ASN A 27 1.02 -5.48 12.66
CA ASN A 27 1.67 -5.82 13.93
C ASN A 27 2.62 -4.71 14.43
N GLU A 28 3.34 -4.06 13.53
CA GLU A 28 4.25 -2.95 13.85
C GLU A 28 3.51 -1.67 14.25
N HIS A 29 2.43 -1.33 13.54
CA HIS A 29 1.66 -0.10 13.76
C HIS A 29 0.51 -0.25 14.75
N CYS A 30 0.01 -1.47 14.96
CA CYS A 30 -1.14 -1.76 15.80
C CYS A 30 -0.76 -2.54 17.07
N SER A 31 0.17 -2.03 17.87
CA SER A 31 0.24 -2.38 19.29
C SER A 31 -1.03 -1.90 20.03
N GLY A 32 -2.19 -2.48 19.70
CA GLY A 32 -3.51 -2.18 20.29
C GLY A 32 -4.57 -1.57 19.35
N THR A 33 -4.29 -1.35 18.07
CA THR A 33 -5.25 -0.73 17.13
C THR A 33 -6.02 -1.80 16.35
N CYS A 34 -7.36 -1.69 16.26
CA CYS A 34 -8.17 -2.63 15.50
C CYS A 34 -7.82 -2.59 13.99
N PRO A 35 -7.81 -3.73 13.28
CA PRO A 35 -7.51 -3.79 11.84
C PRO A 35 -8.35 -2.84 10.98
N GLU A 36 -9.61 -2.60 11.36
CA GLU A 36 -10.51 -1.68 10.65
C GLU A 36 -10.02 -0.23 10.66
N ARG A 37 -9.42 0.22 11.78
CA ARG A 37 -8.85 1.58 11.87
C ARG A 37 -7.63 1.76 10.97
N LEU A 38 -6.87 0.68 10.77
CA LEU A 38 -5.72 0.68 9.88
C LEU A 38 -6.16 0.82 8.42
N LEU A 39 -7.25 0.14 8.04
CA LEU A 39 -7.85 0.29 6.72
C LEU A 39 -8.33 1.72 6.51
N ASP A 40 -9.04 2.32 7.47
CA ASP A 40 -9.47 3.73 7.39
C ASP A 40 -8.26 4.69 7.21
N GLU A 41 -7.18 4.48 7.96
CA GLU A 41 -5.94 5.28 7.85
C GLU A 41 -5.27 5.11 6.47
N LEU A 42 -5.31 3.90 5.89
CA LEU A 42 -4.81 3.64 4.55
C LEU A 42 -5.67 4.31 3.47
N GLU A 43 -7.00 4.22 3.58
CA GLU A 43 -7.92 4.90 2.66
C GLU A 43 -7.70 6.42 2.69
N GLU A 44 -7.59 7.00 3.88
CA GLU A 44 -7.31 8.41 4.06
C GLU A 44 -5.95 8.78 3.45
N THR A 45 -4.90 8.01 3.75
CA THR A 45 -3.55 8.28 3.25
C THR A 45 -3.50 8.25 1.72
N ILE A 46 -4.07 7.21 1.09
CA ILE A 46 -4.13 7.14 -0.37
C ILE A 46 -4.94 8.31 -0.94
N SER A 47 -6.07 8.66 -0.32
CA SER A 47 -6.93 9.75 -0.78
C SER A 47 -6.25 11.12 -0.74
N LEU A 48 -5.43 11.37 0.30
CA LEU A 48 -4.73 12.63 0.50
C LEU A 48 -3.48 12.75 -0.38
N TYR A 49 -2.73 11.66 -0.52
CA TYR A 49 -1.40 11.68 -1.12
C TYR A 49 -1.34 11.06 -2.53
N HIS A 50 -2.46 10.67 -3.14
CA HIS A 50 -2.46 10.14 -4.51
C HIS A 50 -1.79 11.06 -5.54
N GLY A 51 -1.88 12.38 -5.37
CA GLY A 51 -1.18 13.33 -6.27
C GLY A 51 0.35 13.21 -6.25
N GLU A 52 0.91 12.56 -5.23
CA GLU A 52 2.34 12.28 -5.08
C GLU A 52 2.71 10.84 -5.53
N ALA A 53 1.73 10.03 -5.90
CA ALA A 53 1.94 8.64 -6.30
C ALA A 53 2.59 8.55 -7.69
N LEU A 54 3.50 7.59 -7.84
CA LEU A 54 4.21 7.31 -9.07
C LEU A 54 3.46 6.25 -9.90
N PRO A 55 3.18 6.50 -11.19
CA PRO A 55 2.58 5.49 -12.04
C PRO A 55 3.61 4.45 -12.49
N LEU A 56 3.49 3.22 -11.98
CA LEU A 56 4.18 2.03 -12.46
C LEU A 56 3.41 1.49 -13.69
N ARG A 57 3.89 1.82 -14.88
CA ARG A 57 3.27 1.39 -16.14
C ARG A 57 3.71 -0.03 -16.50
N HIS A 58 2.74 -0.91 -16.70
CA HIS A 58 2.91 -2.18 -17.40
C HIS A 58 2.11 -2.14 -18.71
N ASP A 59 2.77 -2.44 -19.83
CA ASP A 59 2.13 -2.46 -21.15
C ASP A 59 0.95 -3.44 -21.16
N GLY A 60 -0.24 -2.93 -21.50
CA GLY A 60 -1.47 -3.73 -21.62
C GLY A 60 -2.21 -4.02 -20.31
N ALA A 61 -1.75 -3.50 -19.17
CA ALA A 61 -2.40 -3.67 -17.86
C ALA A 61 -2.93 -2.32 -17.31
N PRO A 62 -3.89 -2.34 -16.38
CA PRO A 62 -4.25 -1.16 -15.59
C PRO A 62 -3.00 -0.56 -14.93
N THR A 63 -2.92 0.77 -14.89
CA THR A 63 -1.78 1.47 -14.26
C THR A 63 -1.76 1.16 -12.77
N ILE A 64 -0.65 0.63 -12.31
CA ILE A 64 -0.38 0.45 -10.88
C ILE A 64 0.21 1.77 -10.40
N TRP A 65 -0.30 2.28 -9.29
CA TRP A 65 0.19 3.46 -8.63
C TRP A 65 0.98 3.03 -7.39
N GLU A 66 2.17 3.59 -7.25
CA GLU A 66 3.00 3.45 -6.06
C GLU A 66 2.95 4.73 -5.24
N LEU A 67 2.51 4.62 -4.00
CA LEU A 67 2.55 5.69 -3.02
C LEU A 67 3.54 5.32 -1.92
N GLU A 68 4.60 6.10 -1.79
CA GLU A 68 5.56 5.99 -0.70
C GLU A 68 5.46 7.21 0.21
N THR A 69 5.36 6.95 1.51
CA THR A 69 5.34 7.95 2.58
C THR A 69 6.39 7.60 3.63
N ALA A 70 6.55 8.45 4.64
CA ALA A 70 7.52 8.19 5.72
C ALA A 70 7.27 6.90 6.52
N HIS A 71 6.08 6.30 6.43
CA HIS A 71 5.70 5.11 7.23
C HIS A 71 5.11 3.96 6.41
N LEU A 72 4.83 4.17 5.13
CA LEU A 72 4.00 3.28 4.32
C LEU A 72 4.47 3.33 2.87
N GLN A 73 4.51 2.16 2.23
CA GLN A 73 4.52 1.99 0.79
C GLN A 73 3.28 1.20 0.39
N ALA A 74 2.51 1.70 -0.57
CA ALA A 74 1.29 1.05 -1.07
C ALA A 74 1.29 0.96 -2.60
N HIS A 75 0.90 -0.20 -3.12
CA HIS A 75 0.58 -0.37 -4.55
C HIS A 75 -0.93 -0.53 -4.73
N TYR A 76 -1.51 0.27 -5.62
CA TYR A 76 -2.95 0.23 -5.88
C TYR A 76 -3.29 0.56 -7.33
N MET A 77 -4.45 0.11 -7.78
CA MET A 77 -4.99 0.39 -9.11
C MET A 77 -6.28 1.19 -8.98
N VAL A 78 -6.41 2.22 -9.81
CA VAL A 78 -7.60 3.08 -9.85
C VAL A 78 -8.48 2.66 -11.02
N TYR A 79 -9.68 2.17 -10.73
CA TYR A 79 -10.72 1.82 -11.71
C TYR A 79 -11.85 2.85 -11.70
N GLU A 80 -12.86 2.67 -12.56
CA GLU A 80 -13.97 3.63 -12.72
C GLU A 80 -14.67 3.96 -11.38
N HIS A 81 -14.91 2.95 -10.55
CA HIS A 81 -15.64 3.11 -9.27
C HIS A 81 -14.89 2.58 -8.04
N THR A 82 -13.79 1.88 -8.24
CA THR A 82 -13.07 1.19 -7.17
C THR A 82 -11.59 1.52 -7.19
N ILE A 83 -10.96 1.42 -6.03
CA ILE A 83 -9.51 1.46 -5.86
C ILE A 83 -9.12 0.11 -5.27
N HIS A 84 -8.31 -0.63 -6.01
CA HIS A 84 -7.88 -1.95 -5.61
C HIS A 84 -6.50 -1.82 -5.00
N VAL A 85 -6.39 -2.03 -3.69
CA VAL A 85 -5.12 -1.98 -2.96
C VAL A 85 -4.54 -3.40 -2.95
N GLY A 86 -3.39 -3.55 -3.60
CA GLY A 86 -2.77 -4.84 -3.89
C GLY A 86 -1.67 -5.23 -2.92
N SER A 87 -0.84 -4.28 -2.47
CA SER A 87 0.22 -4.53 -1.50
C SER A 87 0.43 -3.32 -0.60
N ILE A 88 0.80 -3.59 0.66
CA ILE A 88 1.09 -2.59 1.69
C ILE A 88 2.33 -3.06 2.45
N ALA A 89 3.30 -2.16 2.63
CA ALA A 89 4.51 -2.42 3.40
C ALA A 89 4.87 -1.22 4.28
N SER A 90 5.50 -1.50 5.43
CA SER A 90 6.10 -0.48 6.29
C SER A 90 7.41 0.02 5.68
N THR A 91 7.55 1.33 5.45
CA THR A 91 8.83 1.89 4.96
C THR A 91 9.91 1.95 6.05
N ARG A 92 9.52 1.79 7.32
CA ARG A 92 10.48 1.72 8.44
C ARG A 92 11.27 0.40 8.46
N THR A 93 10.78 -0.63 7.78
CA THR A 93 11.34 -1.98 7.82
C THR A 93 12.14 -2.33 6.56
N ASN A 94 12.55 -1.33 5.76
CA ASN A 94 13.62 -1.52 4.77
C ASN A 94 15.02 -1.55 5.42
N VAL A 95 15.11 -2.06 6.66
CA VAL A 95 16.34 -2.68 7.14
C VAL A 95 16.36 -4.03 6.45
N ALA A 96 17.16 -4.10 5.39
CA ALA A 96 17.41 -5.29 4.60
C ALA A 96 17.18 -6.59 5.38
N PHE A 97 16.23 -7.40 4.91
CA PHE A 97 16.46 -8.83 4.98
C PHE A 97 17.71 -9.09 4.11
N GLU A 98 18.90 -8.89 4.67
CA GLU A 98 20.01 -9.79 4.40
C GLU A 98 19.52 -11.16 4.88
N SER A 99 18.71 -11.82 4.04
CA SER A 99 18.46 -13.24 4.16
C SER A 99 19.81 -13.91 3.97
N ASP A 100 20.43 -14.26 5.10
CA ASP A 100 21.48 -15.27 5.19
C ASP A 100 21.01 -16.64 4.59
N ASP A 101 19.72 -16.76 4.23
CA ASP A 101 19.07 -17.92 3.62
C ASP A 101 19.21 -18.06 2.08
N VAL A 102 19.97 -17.21 1.37
CA VAL A 102 20.28 -17.44 -0.07
C VAL A 102 21.58 -18.25 -0.28
N ARG A 103 22.09 -18.92 0.76
CA ARG A 103 23.22 -19.87 0.62
C ARG A 103 22.78 -21.33 0.41
N GLU A 104 21.51 -21.68 0.57
CA GLU A 104 21.04 -23.06 0.37
C GLU A 104 20.47 -23.36 -1.03
N LEU A 105 20.30 -22.36 -1.89
CA LEU A 105 19.72 -22.53 -3.24
C LEU A 105 20.74 -22.54 -4.40
N LEU A 106 22.04 -22.40 -4.11
CA LEU A 106 23.13 -22.45 -5.11
C LEU A 106 24.27 -23.39 -4.68
N GLY A 107 23.89 -24.58 -4.20
CA GLY A 107 24.81 -25.72 -4.18
C GLY A 107 25.41 -25.99 -5.56
#